data_AF-A0A565BTP6-F1
#
_entry.id   AF-A0A565BTP6-F1
#
_cell.length_a   1.000
_cell.length_b   1.000
_cell.length_c   1.000
_cell.angle_alpha   90.00
_cell.angle_beta   90.00
_cell.angle_gamma   90.00
#
_symmetry.space_group_name_H-M   'P 1'
#
loop_
_entity.id
_entity.type
_entity.pdbx_description
1 polymer ?
#
loop_
_entity_poly.entity_id
_entity_poly.type
_entity_poly.pdbx_seq_one_letter_code
_entity_poly.pdbx_strand_id
1 'polypeptide(L)'
;MMEKIRKSSSLQVNLSKLLTSLTNDVICRIALGRKYGGETDFKELMERFTRQLGTLSIGSYVPWLGWIDWVSGLEARLKKTENDFDKLLERVVQEHEAGKFDKTDFVDVLLGVQKEKSIGFEVDRLSIKAIVLDVFVGGTDASSTLLEWEMTELLSHPECLKTLQDEVHTFCKGRSSVT
;
A
#
# COMPACT_ATOMS: atom_id res chain seq x y z
N MET A 1 -1.56 -9.04 -13.47
CA MET A 1 -2.32 -7.95 -14.15
C MET A 1 -2.45 -8.21 -15.64
N MET A 2 -1.35 -8.27 -16.40
CA MET A 2 -1.37 -8.43 -17.87
C MET A 2 -2.19 -9.62 -18.37
N GLU A 3 -2.12 -10.77 -17.69
CA GLU A 3 -2.96 -11.91 -18.04
C GLU A 3 -4.46 -11.67 -17.85
N LYS A 4 -4.87 -10.92 -16.81
CA LYS A 4 -6.27 -10.56 -16.58
C LYS A 4 -6.76 -9.65 -17.72
N ILE A 5 -5.97 -8.64 -18.08
CA ILE A 5 -6.27 -7.74 -19.20
C ILE A 5 -6.37 -8.53 -20.52
N ARG A 6 -5.39 -9.42 -20.80
CA ARG A 6 -5.39 -10.25 -22.01
C ARG A 6 -6.59 -11.18 -22.10
N LYS A 7 -7.06 -11.73 -20.97
CA LYS A 7 -8.24 -12.61 -20.92
C LYS A 7 -9.55 -11.85 -21.11
N SER A 8 -9.57 -10.55 -20.82
CA SER A 8 -10.74 -9.70 -20.93
C SER A 8 -11.03 -9.21 -22.36
N SER A 9 -10.51 -9.87 -23.41
CA SER A 9 -10.38 -9.47 -24.83
C SER A 9 -11.46 -8.62 -25.54
N SER A 10 -12.61 -8.37 -24.92
CA SER A 10 -13.66 -7.44 -25.38
C SER A 10 -14.56 -6.87 -24.26
N LEU A 11 -14.27 -7.16 -22.98
CA LEU A 11 -15.05 -6.73 -21.82
C LEU A 11 -14.41 -5.49 -21.18
N GLN A 12 -15.24 -4.58 -20.66
CA GLN A 12 -14.79 -3.45 -19.87
C GLN A 12 -14.03 -3.97 -18.63
N VAL A 13 -12.84 -3.42 -18.39
CA VAL A 13 -11.99 -3.77 -17.27
C VAL A 13 -11.91 -2.58 -16.32
N ASN A 14 -12.13 -2.81 -15.04
CA ASN A 14 -11.88 -1.80 -14.01
C ASN A 14 -10.36 -1.73 -13.74
N LEU A 15 -9.70 -0.73 -14.33
CA LEU A 15 -8.25 -0.53 -14.18
C LEU A 15 -7.88 -0.13 -12.75
N SER A 16 -8.69 0.68 -12.06
CA SER A 16 -8.46 1.08 -10.67
C SER A 16 -8.19 -0.13 -9.77
N LYS A 17 -9.08 -1.12 -9.75
CA LYS A 17 -8.90 -2.36 -8.97
C LYS A 17 -7.63 -3.13 -9.33
N LEU A 18 -7.24 -3.14 -10.61
CA LEU A 18 -6.03 -3.82 -11.05
C LEU A 18 -4.78 -3.06 -10.60
N LEU A 19 -4.76 -1.74 -10.73
CA LEU A 19 -3.65 -0.86 -10.35
C LEU A 19 -3.44 -0.84 -8.84
N THR A 20 -4.51 -0.73 -8.04
CA THR A 20 -4.44 -0.87 -6.58
C THR A 20 -3.89 -2.24 -6.18
N SER A 21 -4.33 -3.32 -6.84
CA SER A 21 -3.78 -4.66 -6.56
C SER A 21 -2.30 -4.77 -6.92
N LEU A 22 -1.85 -4.16 -8.01
CA LEU A 22 -0.44 -4.18 -8.43
C LEU A 22 0.45 -3.38 -7.47
N THR A 23 0.05 -2.15 -7.15
CA THR A 23 0.79 -1.25 -6.25
C THR A 23 0.90 -1.86 -4.87
N ASN A 24 -0.21 -2.38 -4.32
CA ASN A 24 -0.21 -3.11 -3.05
C ASN A 24 0.75 -4.32 -3.09
N ASP A 25 0.71 -5.11 -4.15
CA ASP A 25 1.61 -6.26 -4.34
C ASP A 25 3.11 -5.89 -4.39
N VAL A 26 3.44 -4.74 -4.98
CA VAL A 26 4.80 -4.21 -5.08
C VAL A 26 5.25 -3.67 -3.72
N ILE A 27 4.44 -2.81 -3.11
CA ILE A 27 4.76 -2.17 -1.83
C ILE A 27 4.79 -3.19 -0.70
N CYS A 28 3.89 -4.18 -0.66
CA CYS A 28 3.97 -5.30 0.28
C CYS A 28 5.32 -6.03 0.20
N ARG A 29 5.82 -6.31 -1.00
CA ARG A 29 7.12 -6.97 -1.17
C ARG A 29 8.29 -6.12 -0.67
N ILE A 30 8.23 -4.81 -0.88
CA ILE A 30 9.30 -3.89 -0.49
C ILE A 30 9.27 -3.64 1.02
N ALA A 31 8.09 -3.39 1.58
CA ALA A 31 7.89 -2.96 2.96
C ALA A 31 7.73 -4.11 3.95
N LEU A 32 7.27 -5.29 3.52
CA LEU A 32 6.92 -6.44 4.38
C LEU A 32 7.59 -7.76 3.95
N GLY A 33 8.42 -7.75 2.90
CA GLY A 33 9.14 -8.93 2.42
C GLY A 33 8.34 -9.94 1.60
N ARG A 34 7.00 -9.84 1.56
CA ARG A 34 6.13 -10.78 0.82
C ARG A 34 4.88 -10.13 0.27
N LYS A 35 4.14 -10.85 -0.56
CA LYS A 35 2.82 -10.43 -1.06
C LYS A 35 1.71 -10.90 -0.14
N TYR A 36 0.70 -10.05 0.07
CA TYR A 36 -0.51 -10.38 0.81
C TYR A 36 -1.79 -10.26 -0.03
N GLY A 37 -1.69 -9.92 -1.33
CA GLY A 37 -2.85 -9.65 -2.20
C GLY A 37 -3.83 -10.82 -2.43
N GLY A 38 -3.52 -12.03 -1.94
CA GLY A 38 -4.40 -13.19 -1.94
C GLY A 38 -5.06 -13.51 -0.59
N GLU A 39 -4.64 -12.86 0.49
CA GLU A 39 -5.19 -13.09 1.83
C GLU A 39 -6.44 -12.23 2.03
N THR A 40 -7.59 -12.87 2.23
CA THR A 40 -8.88 -12.18 2.42
C THR A 40 -8.86 -11.22 3.60
N ASP A 41 -8.21 -11.65 4.69
CA ASP A 41 -8.16 -10.91 5.95
C ASP A 41 -7.33 -9.62 5.79
N PHE A 42 -6.23 -9.68 5.04
CA PHE A 42 -5.40 -8.52 4.75
C PHE A 42 -6.15 -7.49 3.90
N LYS A 43 -6.87 -7.96 2.88
CA LYS A 43 -7.68 -7.08 2.03
C LYS A 43 -8.80 -6.41 2.84
N GLU A 44 -9.50 -7.15 3.70
CA GLU A 44 -10.52 -6.58 4.58
C GLU A 44 -9.92 -5.55 5.53
N LEU A 45 -8.74 -5.83 6.10
CA LEU A 45 -8.03 -4.89 6.96
C LEU A 45 -7.72 -3.58 6.23
N MET A 46 -7.22 -3.64 4.99
CA MET A 46 -6.97 -2.46 4.16
C MET A 46 -8.23 -1.66 3.87
N GLU A 47 -9.31 -2.33 3.43
CA GLU A 47 -10.57 -1.66 3.11
C GLU A 47 -11.15 -0.93 4.34
N ARG A 48 -11.03 -1.52 5.53
CA ARG A 48 -11.46 -0.89 6.79
C ARG A 48 -10.58 0.32 7.12
N PHE A 49 -9.27 0.21 6.93
CA PHE A 49 -8.32 1.27 7.22
C PHE A 49 -8.49 2.48 6.30
N THR A 50 -8.56 2.28 4.99
CA THR A 50 -8.79 3.37 4.03
C THR A 50 -10.11 4.10 4.32
N ARG A 51 -11.17 3.35 4.68
CA ARG A 51 -12.44 3.96 5.09
C ARG A 51 -12.30 4.83 6.33
N GLN A 52 -11.48 4.43 7.29
CA GLN A 52 -11.25 5.17 8.53
C GLN A 52 -10.40 6.42 8.30
N LEU A 53 -9.38 6.35 7.44
CA LEU A 53 -8.59 7.53 7.06
C LEU A 53 -9.46 8.65 6.46
N GLY A 54 -10.50 8.29 5.71
CA GLY A 54 -11.47 9.26 5.16
C GLY A 54 -12.59 9.67 6.12
N THR A 55 -12.66 9.10 7.33
CA THR A 55 -13.75 9.41 8.28
C THR A 55 -13.40 10.64 9.13
N LEU A 56 -14.29 11.62 9.13
CA LEU A 56 -14.14 12.81 9.99
C LEU A 56 -14.38 12.45 11.46
N SER A 57 -13.43 12.79 12.34
CA SER A 57 -13.57 12.73 13.80
C SER A 57 -14.03 14.08 14.32
N ILE A 58 -15.23 14.15 14.90
CA ILE A 58 -15.80 15.40 15.40
C ILE A 58 -15.01 15.89 16.63
N GLY A 59 -14.54 14.96 17.47
CA GLY A 59 -13.71 15.26 18.62
C GLY A 59 -12.36 15.89 18.25
N SER A 60 -11.81 15.55 17.09
CA SER A 60 -10.55 16.13 16.62
C SER A 60 -10.69 17.60 16.19
N TYR A 61 -11.85 18.00 15.68
CA TYR A 61 -12.13 19.39 15.30
C TYR A 61 -12.73 20.22 16.43
N VAL A 62 -13.60 19.60 17.23
CA VAL A 62 -14.34 20.24 18.33
C VAL A 62 -14.19 19.38 19.59
N PRO A 63 -13.14 19.61 20.40
CA PRO A 63 -12.78 18.72 21.51
C PRO A 63 -13.90 18.44 22.52
N TRP A 64 -14.76 19.43 22.81
CA TRP A 64 -15.88 19.24 23.75
C TRP A 64 -17.01 18.34 23.19
N LEU A 65 -17.02 18.07 21.88
CA LEU A 65 -17.92 17.12 21.22
C LEU A 65 -17.27 15.75 20.98
N GLY A 66 -16.12 15.45 21.59
CA GLY A 66 -15.43 14.17 21.42
C GLY A 66 -16.27 12.94 21.79
N TRP A 67 -17.24 13.09 22.69
CA TRP A 67 -18.18 12.03 23.03
C TRP A 67 -18.99 11.51 21.83
N ILE A 68 -19.14 12.30 20.75
CA ILE A 68 -19.82 11.87 19.52
C ILE A 68 -19.02 10.78 18.80
N ASP A 69 -17.69 10.85 18.81
CA ASP A 69 -16.83 9.82 18.22
C ASP A 69 -16.94 8.49 18.99
N TRP A 70 -17.12 8.57 20.30
CA TRP A 70 -17.41 7.42 21.15
C TRP A 70 -18.81 6.83 20.87
N VAL A 71 -19.87 7.64 20.86
CA VAL A 71 -21.27 7.18 20.63
C VAL A 71 -21.45 6.62 19.21
N SER A 72 -20.79 7.20 18.20
CA SER A 72 -20.81 6.69 16.82
C SER A 72 -20.05 5.37 16.65
N GLY A 73 -19.27 4.97 17.66
CA GLY A 73 -18.40 3.80 17.65
C GLY A 73 -17.16 3.98 16.77
N LEU A 74 -16.77 5.21 16.43
CA LEU A 74 -15.57 5.49 15.64
C LEU A 74 -14.31 5.05 16.39
N GLU A 75 -14.19 5.40 17.67
CA GLU A 75 -13.06 5.02 18.51
C GLU A 75 -12.88 3.50 18.59
N ALA A 76 -13.98 2.75 18.80
CA ALA A 76 -13.94 1.30 18.89
C ALA A 76 -13.49 0.66 17.56
N ARG A 77 -13.93 1.21 16.42
CA ARG A 77 -13.49 0.75 15.10
C ARG A 77 -12.02 1.07 14.86
N LEU A 78 -11.55 2.28 15.20
CA LEU A 78 -10.14 2.68 15.05
C LEU A 78 -9.24 1.76 15.87
N LYS A 79 -9.58 1.53 17.14
CA LYS A 79 -8.83 0.64 18.04
C LYS A 79 -8.81 -0.81 17.55
N LYS A 80 -9.91 -1.29 16.94
CA LYS A 80 -9.94 -2.62 16.32
C LYS A 80 -8.95 -2.70 15.15
N THR A 81 -8.96 -1.71 14.27
CA THR A 81 -8.05 -1.68 13.11
C THR A 81 -6.59 -1.56 13.56
N GLU A 82 -6.30 -0.69 14.53
CA GLU A 82 -4.97 -0.54 15.15
C GLU A 82 -4.47 -1.89 15.67
N ASN A 83 -5.27 -2.61 16.45
CA ASN A 83 -4.90 -3.92 16.99
C ASN A 83 -4.66 -4.97 15.91
N ASP A 84 -5.44 -4.97 14.83
CA ASP A 84 -5.29 -5.92 13.73
C ASP A 84 -4.01 -5.63 12.92
N PHE A 85 -3.66 -4.36 12.70
CA PHE A 85 -2.37 -3.97 12.13
C PHE A 85 -1.20 -4.29 13.04
N ASP A 86 -1.33 -4.01 14.34
CA ASP A 86 -0.28 -4.30 15.30
C ASP A 86 0.07 -5.79 15.28
N LYS A 87 -0.93 -6.68 15.27
CA LYS A 87 -0.73 -8.14 15.14
C LYS A 87 -0.08 -8.53 13.81
N LEU A 88 -0.48 -7.90 12.71
CA LEU A 88 0.09 -8.17 11.39
C LEU A 88 1.57 -7.78 11.36
N LEU A 89 1.89 -6.55 11.77
CA LEU A 89 3.24 -6.01 11.75
C LEU A 89 4.13 -6.72 12.77
N GLU A 90 3.59 -7.08 13.93
CA GLU A 90 4.27 -7.90 14.93
C GLU A 90 4.67 -9.25 14.34
N ARG A 91 3.77 -9.92 13.62
CA ARG A 91 4.08 -11.16 12.90
C ARG A 91 5.17 -10.94 11.86
N VAL A 92 5.06 -9.87 11.06
CA VAL A 92 6.07 -9.51 10.06
C VAL A 92 7.44 -9.37 10.72
N VAL A 93 7.58 -8.55 11.76
CA VAL A 93 8.86 -8.34 12.45
C VAL A 93 9.40 -9.66 13.02
N GLN A 94 8.57 -10.49 13.65
CA GLN A 94 8.99 -11.79 14.17
C GLN A 94 9.48 -12.75 13.08
N GLU A 95 8.86 -12.73 11.89
CA GLU A 95 9.30 -13.55 10.76
C GLU A 95 10.67 -13.12 10.24
N HIS A 96 10.97 -11.81 10.22
CA HIS A 96 12.29 -11.28 9.84
C HIS A 96 13.36 -11.57 10.90
N GLU A 97 13.04 -11.42 12.18
CA GLU A 97 13.94 -11.80 13.29
C GLU A 97 14.31 -13.29 13.27
N ALA A 98 13.37 -14.14 12.84
CA ALA A 98 13.59 -15.58 12.68
C ALA A 98 14.37 -15.95 11.40
N GLY A 99 14.74 -14.98 10.56
CA GLY A 99 15.48 -15.20 9.31
C GLY A 99 14.69 -15.98 8.26
N LYS A 100 13.35 -15.82 8.22
CA LYS A 100 12.50 -16.54 7.25
C LYS A 100 12.55 -15.98 5.82
N PHE A 101 13.26 -14.89 5.60
CA PHE A 101 13.37 -14.23 4.30
C PHE A 101 14.81 -14.33 3.78
N ASP A 102 14.96 -14.81 2.54
CA ASP A 102 16.26 -14.98 1.89
C ASP A 102 16.84 -13.67 1.32
N LYS A 103 16.02 -12.61 1.25
CA LYS A 103 16.38 -11.33 0.64
C LYS A 103 16.14 -10.20 1.63
N THR A 104 17.13 -9.33 1.76
CA THR A 104 17.04 -8.11 2.56
C THR A 104 15.95 -7.21 2.01
N ASP A 105 15.03 -6.80 2.88
CA ASP A 105 14.01 -5.80 2.59
C ASP A 105 14.01 -4.65 3.60
N PHE A 106 12.98 -3.81 3.53
CA PHE A 106 12.88 -2.62 4.37
C PHE A 106 12.85 -2.92 5.87
N VAL A 107 12.22 -4.02 6.29
CA VAL A 107 12.16 -4.42 7.70
C VAL A 107 13.54 -4.83 8.19
N ASP A 108 14.29 -5.57 7.38
CA ASP A 108 15.66 -5.97 7.70
C ASP A 108 16.59 -4.76 7.87
N VAL A 109 16.43 -3.74 7.01
CA VAL A 109 17.18 -2.49 7.14
C VAL A 109 16.88 -1.79 8.46
N LEU A 110 15.59 -1.67 8.84
CA LEU A 110 15.20 -1.04 10.11
C LEU A 110 15.70 -1.83 11.32
N LEU A 111 15.66 -3.17 11.27
CA LEU A 111 16.23 -4.03 12.31
C LEU A 111 17.76 -3.90 12.40
N GLY A 112 18.44 -3.70 11.27
CA GLY A 112 19.87 -3.39 11.23
C GLY A 112 20.18 -2.07 11.95
N VAL A 113 19.44 -1.00 11.60
CA VAL A 113 19.58 0.32 12.25
C VAL A 113 19.33 0.25 13.75
N GLN A 114 18.31 -0.50 14.19
CA GLN A 114 18.03 -0.72 15.61
C GLN A 114 19.21 -1.40 16.33
N LYS A 115 19.83 -2.41 15.72
CA LYS A 115 20.98 -3.14 16.30
C LYS A 115 22.23 -2.28 16.39
N GLU A 116 22.48 -1.45 15.37
CA GLU A 116 23.67 -0.59 15.31
C GLU A 116 23.58 0.62 16.24
N LYS A 117 22.37 1.02 16.67
CA LYS A 117 22.12 2.26 17.45
C LYS A 117 22.77 3.50 16.82
N SER A 118 22.85 3.52 15.49
CA SER A 118 23.70 4.42 14.71
C SER A 118 23.16 5.85 14.57
N ILE A 119 21.89 6.10 14.94
CA ILE A 119 21.18 7.35 14.65
C ILE A 119 21.03 8.29 15.86
N GLY A 120 21.69 8.01 16.99
CA GLY A 120 21.69 8.88 18.17
C GLY A 120 20.41 8.86 19.02
N PHE A 121 19.41 8.08 18.62
CA PHE A 121 18.23 7.74 19.42
C PHE A 121 17.88 6.26 19.22
N GLU A 122 17.13 5.69 20.17
CA GLU A 122 16.72 4.28 20.12
C GLU A 122 15.50 4.11 19.19
N VAL A 123 15.67 3.34 18.11
CA VAL A 123 14.55 2.87 17.30
C VAL A 123 13.98 1.65 18.00
N ASP A 124 12.89 1.83 18.74
CA ASP A 124 12.20 0.72 19.39
C ASP A 124 11.31 -0.05 18.41
N ARG A 125 10.81 -1.21 18.85
CA ARG A 125 9.96 -2.08 18.03
C ARG A 125 8.67 -1.37 17.59
N LEU A 126 8.12 -0.50 18.43
CA LEU A 126 6.94 0.29 18.10
C LEU A 126 7.23 1.22 16.91
N SER A 127 8.37 1.92 16.95
CA SER A 127 8.81 2.81 15.88
C SER A 127 9.02 2.05 14.57
N ILE A 128 9.61 0.86 14.60
CA ILE A 128 9.76 0.01 13.41
C ILE A 128 8.38 -0.30 12.80
N LYS A 129 7.43 -0.78 13.60
CA LYS A 129 6.07 -1.10 13.12
C LYS A 129 5.38 0.14 12.54
N ALA A 130 5.49 1.29 13.19
CA ALA A 130 4.91 2.54 12.73
C ALA A 130 5.51 3.01 11.39
N ILE A 131 6.84 2.99 11.24
CA ILE A 131 7.53 3.38 10.00
C ILE A 131 7.16 2.43 8.86
N VAL A 132 7.14 1.12 9.11
CA VAL A 132 6.72 0.12 8.11
C VAL A 132 5.28 0.37 7.67
N LEU A 133 4.37 0.63 8.60
CA LEU A 133 2.97 0.93 8.29
C LEU A 133 2.84 2.19 7.43
N ASP A 134 3.56 3.26 7.79
CA ASP A 134 3.52 4.54 7.07
C ASP A 134 3.99 4.40 5.62
N VAL A 135 5.15 3.76 5.41
CA VAL A 135 5.69 3.48 4.07
C VAL A 135 4.75 2.59 3.26
N PHE A 136 4.19 1.57 3.90
CA PHE A 136 3.29 0.63 3.24
C PHE A 136 1.98 1.31 2.78
N VAL A 137 1.35 2.09 3.66
CA VAL A 137 0.09 2.81 3.38
C VAL A 137 0.34 3.91 2.35
N GLY A 138 1.30 4.79 2.63
CA GLY A 138 1.59 5.95 1.79
C GLY A 138 2.05 5.54 0.39
N GLY A 139 2.88 4.49 0.30
CA GLY A 139 3.35 3.97 -0.98
C GLY A 139 2.22 3.34 -1.82
N THR A 140 1.28 2.65 -1.19
CA THR A 140 0.20 1.95 -1.91
C THR A 140 -0.86 2.92 -2.42
N ASP A 141 -1.41 3.76 -1.54
CA ASP A 141 -2.55 4.61 -1.87
C ASP A 141 -2.17 5.69 -2.87
N ALA A 142 -1.06 6.41 -2.63
CA ALA A 142 -0.59 7.48 -3.51
C ALA A 142 -0.23 6.97 -4.91
N SER A 143 0.50 5.86 -5.02
CA SER A 143 0.89 5.29 -6.32
C SER A 143 -0.31 4.80 -7.11
N SER A 144 -1.27 4.15 -6.44
CA SER A 144 -2.48 3.65 -7.10
C SER A 144 -3.35 4.78 -7.63
N THR A 145 -3.52 5.83 -6.83
CA THR A 145 -4.26 7.04 -7.19
C THR A 145 -3.60 7.77 -8.36
N LEU A 146 -2.27 7.93 -8.34
CA LEU A 146 -1.54 8.56 -9.44
C LEU A 146 -1.75 7.80 -10.76
N LEU A 147 -1.60 6.47 -10.76
CA LEU A 147 -1.78 5.65 -11.95
C LEU A 147 -3.24 5.67 -12.45
N GLU A 148 -4.21 5.75 -11.54
CA GLU A 148 -5.63 5.87 -11.90
C GLU A 148 -5.92 7.22 -12.59
N TRP A 149 -5.38 8.32 -12.06
CA TRP A 149 -5.49 9.65 -12.68
C TRP A 149 -4.75 9.72 -14.01
N GLU A 150 -3.54 9.17 -14.10
CA GLU A 150 -2.77 9.12 -15.34
C GLU A 150 -3.57 8.40 -16.44
N MET A 151 -4.12 7.22 -16.15
CA MET A 151 -4.95 6.49 -17.12
C MET A 151 -6.23 7.25 -17.47
N THR A 152 -6.84 7.93 -16.50
CA THR A 152 -8.05 8.74 -16.72
C THR A 152 -7.76 9.91 -17.66
N GLU A 153 -6.64 10.60 -17.45
CA GLU A 153 -6.22 11.74 -18.25
C GLU A 153 -5.85 11.31 -19.68
N LEU A 154 -5.09 10.22 -19.81
CA LEU A 154 -4.72 9.64 -21.11
C LEU A 154 -5.93 9.17 -21.93
N LEU A 155 -6.93 8.56 -21.28
CA LEU A 155 -8.16 8.13 -21.96
C LEU A 155 -9.04 9.32 -22.36
N SER A 156 -8.92 10.45 -21.66
CA SER A 156 -9.64 11.69 -21.98
C SER A 156 -8.96 12.51 -23.08
N HIS A 157 -7.67 12.27 -23.34
CA HIS A 157 -6.84 12.94 -24.36
C HIS A 157 -6.18 11.94 -25.32
N PRO A 158 -6.94 11.40 -26.31
CA PRO A 158 -6.48 10.32 -27.19
C PRO A 158 -5.23 10.64 -28.02
N GLU A 159 -5.01 11.91 -28.35
CA GLU A 159 -3.81 12.38 -29.05
C GLU A 159 -2.53 12.22 -28.21
N CYS A 160 -2.61 12.50 -26.91
CA CYS A 160 -1.52 12.29 -25.96
C CYS A 160 -1.26 10.79 -25.79
N LEU A 161 -2.31 9.98 -25.62
CA LEU A 161 -2.19 8.53 -25.52
C LEU A 161 -1.56 7.91 -26.77
N LYS A 162 -1.95 8.37 -27.96
CA LYS A 162 -1.36 7.88 -29.22
C LYS A 162 0.13 8.22 -29.31
N THR A 163 0.49 9.45 -28.95
CA THR A 163 1.90 9.89 -28.93
C THR A 163 2.72 9.04 -27.97
N LEU A 164 2.21 8.80 -26.75
CA LEU A 164 2.86 7.93 -25.75
C LEU A 164 3.07 6.50 -26.29
N GLN A 165 2.06 5.93 -26.96
CA GLN A 165 2.15 4.59 -27.56
C GLN A 165 3.20 4.54 -28.68
N ASP A 166 3.23 5.55 -29.55
CA ASP A 166 4.19 5.67 -30.65
C ASP A 166 5.63 5.82 -30.11
N GLU A 167 5.84 6.60 -29.05
CA GLU A 167 7.12 6.74 -28.37
C GLU A 167 7.61 5.42 -27.77
N VAL A 168 6.75 4.72 -27.02
CA VAL A 168 7.08 3.41 -26.43
C VAL A 168 7.39 2.39 -27.54
N HIS A 169 6.62 2.35 -28.62
CA HIS A 169 6.87 1.44 -29.74
C HIS A 169 8.21 1.73 -30.43
N THR A 170 8.50 3.01 -30.66
CA THR A 170 9.76 3.47 -31.27
C THR A 170 10.96 3.13 -30.40
N PHE A 171 10.86 3.34 -29.09
CA PHE A 171 11.94 3.04 -28.14
C PHE A 171 12.17 1.52 -28.02
N CYS A 172 11.10 0.75 -27.89
CA CYS A 172 11.18 -0.70 -27.76
C CYS A 172 11.59 -1.41 -29.06
N LYS A 173 11.51 -0.75 -30.23
CA LYS A 173 11.83 -1.31 -31.56
C LYS A 173 11.17 -2.69 -31.81
N GLY A 174 9.95 -2.89 -31.32
CA GLY A 174 9.24 -4.17 -31.43
C GLY A 174 9.73 -5.29 -30.51
N ARG A 175 10.61 -5.02 -29.52
CA ARG A 175 10.94 -5.98 -28.46
C ARG A 175 9.77 -6.12 -27.50
N SER A 176 9.40 -7.36 -27.22
CA SER A 176 8.30 -7.71 -26.30
C SER A 176 8.64 -7.51 -24.82
N SER A 177 9.88 -7.15 -24.48
CA SER A 177 10.30 -6.81 -23.12
C SER A 177 11.36 -5.72 -23.11
N VAL A 178 11.18 -4.74 -22.21
CA VAL A 178 12.23 -3.83 -21.78
C VAL A 178 12.99 -4.56 -20.68
N THR A 179 14.30 -4.76 -20.87
CA THR A 179 15.21 -5.36 -19.87
C THR A 179 16.02 -4.25 -19.23
#